data_AF-A0A075FJF5-F1
#
_entry.id   AF-A0A075FJF5-F1
#
_cell.length_a   1.000
_cell.length_b   1.000
_cell.length_c   1.000
_cell.angle_alpha   90.00
_cell.angle_beta   90.00
_cell.angle_gamma   90.00
#
_symmetry.space_group_name_H-M   'P 1'
#
loop_
_entity.id
_entity.type
_entity.pdbx_description
1 polymer ?
#
loop_
_entity_poly.entity_id
_entity_poly.type
_entity_poly.pdbx_seq_one_letter_code
_entity_poly.pdbx_strand_id
1 'polypeptide(L)'
;MAEGALPKGFERPSDSGSQGESGSQGGSSSSAPKKRGADKMGISIAIGITAVALIIGIGFTGVIPFGDDMPSIMQPAPSAPSAPVVQQAPPSPPPMIQEKPPAYVPMKSTPSYAPSSNDLIDQLDWSISEGDVVAMYLDKGDSSLVVHTIAPNDGELFVGLNADYIGSDDGTFFILVDNQEHEDYEQAGMDLYIDLPAGAEKVEIIGSYVIL
;
A
#
# COMPACT_ATOMS: atom_id res chain seq x y z
N MET A 1 -38.39 31.20 45.55
CA MET A 1 -37.59 32.39 45.90
C MET A 1 -36.44 31.95 46.78
N ALA A 2 -35.22 31.95 46.22
CA ALA A 2 -33.93 32.19 46.88
C ALA A 2 -32.84 31.90 45.84
N GLU A 3 -32.61 32.86 44.94
CA GLU A 3 -31.44 32.91 44.06
C GLU A 3 -30.18 33.09 44.92
N GLY A 4 -29.21 32.19 44.74
CA GLY A 4 -27.88 32.32 45.32
C GLY A 4 -27.08 33.38 44.58
N ALA A 5 -26.57 34.37 45.32
CA ALA A 5 -25.73 35.44 44.79
C ALA A 5 -24.40 34.90 44.25
N LEU A 6 -24.06 35.32 43.03
CA LEU A 6 -22.75 35.08 42.40
C LEU A 6 -21.66 35.99 43.03
N PRO A 7 -20.43 35.50 43.25
CA PRO A 7 -19.33 36.32 43.75
C PRO A 7 -18.87 37.35 42.70
N LYS A 8 -18.58 38.57 43.17
CA LYS A 8 -18.04 39.65 42.32
C LYS A 8 -16.61 39.29 41.88
N GLY A 9 -16.39 39.12 40.58
CA GLY A 9 -15.06 38.89 40.00
C GLY A 9 -14.99 37.89 38.84
N PHE A 10 -16.12 37.32 38.39
CA PHE A 10 -16.13 36.39 37.26
C PHE A 10 -16.41 37.13 35.94
N GLU A 11 -15.38 37.29 35.10
CA GLU A 11 -15.58 37.63 33.68
C GLU A 11 -15.95 36.37 32.90
N ARG A 12 -17.02 36.45 32.11
CA ARG A 12 -17.41 35.37 31.18
C ARG A 12 -16.61 35.50 29.88
N PRO A 13 -16.11 34.41 29.30
CA PRO A 13 -15.59 34.44 27.93
C PRO A 13 -16.73 34.69 26.93
N SER A 14 -16.45 35.55 25.96
CA SER A 14 -17.37 35.97 24.91
C SER A 14 -17.65 34.84 23.92
N ASP A 15 -18.91 34.45 23.80
CA ASP A 15 -19.44 33.72 22.65
C ASP A 15 -19.49 34.66 21.44
N SER A 16 -18.79 34.30 20.36
CA SER A 16 -19.06 34.85 19.03
C SER A 16 -19.56 33.71 18.14
N GLY A 17 -20.89 33.63 18.06
CA GLY A 17 -21.62 32.68 17.23
C GLY A 17 -21.43 32.92 15.73
N SER A 18 -21.46 31.81 15.01
CA SER A 18 -21.63 31.67 13.58
C SER A 18 -23.05 32.05 13.12
N GLN A 19 -23.17 32.77 12.01
CA GLN A 19 -24.31 32.68 11.09
C GLN A 19 -23.80 32.81 9.64
N GLY A 20 -24.21 31.87 8.79
CA GLY A 20 -23.92 31.86 7.36
C GLY A 20 -24.89 32.72 6.53
N GLU A 21 -24.66 32.80 5.23
CA GLU A 21 -25.52 32.22 4.16
C GLU A 21 -25.24 32.87 2.79
N SER A 22 -25.14 32.02 1.76
CA SER A 22 -25.42 32.22 0.32
C SER A 22 -24.75 33.32 -0.51
N GLY A 23 -24.36 32.96 -1.74
CA GLY A 23 -24.18 33.93 -2.82
C GLY A 23 -23.21 33.49 -3.93
N SER A 24 -23.68 32.66 -4.86
CA SER A 24 -23.04 32.44 -6.15
C SER A 24 -23.12 33.70 -7.02
N GLN A 25 -22.02 34.15 -7.64
CA GLN A 25 -22.04 34.72 -8.99
C GLN A 25 -20.63 34.93 -9.57
N GLY A 26 -20.47 34.51 -10.82
CA GLY A 26 -19.23 34.65 -11.58
C GLY A 26 -18.91 36.09 -11.96
N GLY A 27 -17.65 36.30 -12.33
CA GLY A 27 -17.16 37.56 -12.86
C GLY A 27 -15.73 37.41 -13.35
N SER A 28 -15.58 37.09 -14.63
CA SER A 28 -14.33 37.24 -15.37
C SER A 28 -13.83 38.67 -15.24
N SER A 29 -12.59 38.88 -14.80
CA SER A 29 -11.89 40.14 -15.06
C SER A 29 -10.42 39.88 -15.38
N SER A 30 -10.11 40.16 -16.64
CA SER A 30 -8.77 40.29 -17.19
C SER A 30 -8.01 41.41 -16.50
N SER A 31 -6.77 41.14 -16.06
CA SER A 31 -5.79 42.21 -15.84
C SER A 31 -4.43 41.82 -16.43
N ALA A 32 -3.97 42.66 -17.36
CA ALA A 32 -2.67 42.63 -18.01
C ALA A 32 -1.56 43.13 -17.05
N PRO A 33 -0.27 42.91 -17.35
CA PRO A 33 0.74 42.63 -16.35
C PRO A 33 1.49 43.88 -15.85
N LYS A 34 1.85 43.89 -14.56
CA LYS A 34 2.92 44.76 -14.04
C LYS A 34 4.21 43.96 -13.94
N LYS A 35 5.17 44.28 -14.80
CA LYS A 35 6.56 43.82 -14.73
C LYS A 35 7.25 44.37 -13.49
N ARG A 36 7.87 43.49 -12.69
CA ARG A 36 9.19 43.70 -12.06
C ARG A 36 9.63 42.47 -11.27
N GLY A 37 10.84 42.00 -11.56
CA GLY A 37 11.73 41.40 -10.56
C GLY A 37 11.96 39.89 -10.65
N ALA A 38 13.09 39.53 -11.27
CA ALA A 38 13.96 38.38 -10.98
C ALA A 38 13.31 36.99 -10.83
N ASP A 39 13.21 36.31 -11.96
CA ASP A 39 13.48 34.89 -12.22
C ASP A 39 13.60 33.99 -10.98
N LYS A 40 12.47 33.46 -10.53
CA LYS A 40 12.43 32.28 -9.68
C LYS A 40 12.59 31.06 -10.57
N MET A 41 13.61 30.23 -10.31
CA MET A 41 13.73 28.89 -10.90
C MET A 41 12.44 28.12 -10.64
N GLY A 42 11.62 27.94 -11.68
CA GLY A 42 10.52 27.00 -11.69
C GLY A 42 11.04 25.66 -12.18
N ILE A 43 10.97 24.63 -11.35
CA ILE A 43 11.17 23.25 -11.78
C ILE A 43 9.92 22.85 -12.57
N SER A 44 10.00 22.91 -13.90
CA SER A 44 8.97 22.34 -14.77
C SER A 44 9.19 20.83 -14.87
N ILE A 45 8.46 20.05 -14.07
CA ILE A 45 8.44 18.59 -14.21
C ILE A 45 7.52 18.25 -15.39
N ALA A 46 8.11 17.83 -16.51
CA ALA A 46 7.38 17.25 -17.62
C ALA A 46 7.13 15.76 -17.32
N ILE A 47 5.89 15.37 -17.07
CA ILE A 47 5.48 13.97 -16.90
C ILE A 47 5.20 13.40 -18.30
N GLY A 48 6.10 12.56 -18.81
CA GLY A 48 5.90 11.80 -20.04
C GLY A 48 5.12 10.52 -19.76
N ILE A 49 3.85 10.47 -20.17
CA ILE A 49 3.04 9.25 -20.09
C ILE A 49 3.48 8.32 -21.23
N THR A 50 4.20 7.25 -20.92
CA THR A 50 4.52 6.20 -21.90
C THR A 50 3.35 5.22 -21.95
N ALA A 51 2.63 5.17 -23.07
CA ALA A 51 1.55 4.21 -23.26
C ALA A 51 2.12 2.80 -23.46
N VAL A 52 1.84 1.89 -22.53
CA VAL A 52 2.09 0.46 -22.70
C VAL A 52 0.86 -0.16 -23.38
N ALA A 53 1.04 -0.62 -24.61
CA ALA A 53 0.01 -1.37 -25.32
C ALA A 53 -0.03 -2.81 -24.79
N LEU A 54 -0.99 -3.11 -23.92
CA LEU A 54 -1.35 -4.49 -23.56
C LEU A 54 -2.14 -5.12 -24.71
N ILE A 55 -1.49 -5.98 -25.49
CA ILE A 55 -2.15 -6.81 -26.50
C ILE A 55 -2.87 -7.95 -25.78
N ILE A 56 -4.18 -7.81 -25.60
CA ILE A 56 -5.05 -8.93 -25.23
C ILE A 56 -5.73 -9.47 -26.49
N GLY A 57 -5.34 -10.70 -26.84
CA GLY A 57 -6.18 -11.71 -27.47
C GLY A 57 -6.42 -11.59 -28.98
N ILE A 58 -6.24 -12.70 -29.69
CA ILE A 58 -7.30 -13.36 -30.46
C ILE A 58 -6.82 -14.78 -30.75
N GLY A 59 -7.43 -15.75 -30.08
CA GLY A 59 -7.53 -17.10 -30.62
C GLY A 59 -8.55 -17.08 -31.74
N PHE A 60 -8.13 -17.37 -32.97
CA PHE A 60 -9.05 -17.71 -34.04
C PHE A 60 -8.60 -19.03 -34.67
N THR A 61 -9.41 -20.04 -34.41
CA THR A 61 -9.43 -21.33 -35.09
C THR A 61 -10.04 -21.13 -36.48
N GLY A 62 -9.34 -21.47 -37.55
CA GLY A 62 -9.95 -21.44 -38.89
C GLY A 62 -8.97 -21.65 -40.03
N VAL A 63 -9.13 -22.76 -40.73
CA VAL A 63 -8.43 -23.12 -41.96
C VAL A 63 -8.67 -22.08 -43.07
N ILE A 64 -7.60 -21.64 -43.75
CA ILE A 64 -7.69 -21.01 -45.08
C ILE A 64 -6.71 -21.75 -46.01
N PRO A 65 -7.18 -22.38 -47.09
CA PRO A 65 -6.33 -23.00 -48.09
C PRO A 65 -6.07 -22.09 -49.31
N PHE A 66 -4.99 -22.41 -50.04
CA PHE A 66 -4.56 -21.93 -51.38
C PHE A 66 -3.86 -20.55 -51.42
N GLY A 67 -2.73 -20.37 -52.11
CA GLY A 67 -2.04 -21.26 -53.03
C GLY A 67 -0.64 -20.76 -53.42
N ASP A 68 0.09 -21.70 -54.04
CA ASP A 68 1.09 -21.55 -55.10
C ASP A 68 2.18 -20.47 -54.96
N ASP A 69 3.38 -20.90 -54.54
CA ASP A 69 4.60 -20.78 -55.35
C ASP A 69 5.82 -21.34 -54.59
N MET A 70 6.23 -22.56 -54.94
CA MET A 70 7.55 -23.11 -54.58
C MET A 70 8.35 -23.32 -55.87
N PRO A 71 9.63 -22.90 -55.96
CA PRO A 71 10.55 -23.52 -56.89
C PRO A 71 11.18 -24.77 -56.27
N SER A 72 11.01 -25.85 -57.00
CA SER A 72 11.43 -27.23 -56.72
C SER A 72 12.95 -27.39 -56.61
N ILE A 73 13.39 -28.22 -55.65
CA ILE A 73 14.68 -28.92 -55.72
C ILE A 73 14.51 -30.39 -55.32
N MET A 74 14.50 -31.22 -56.37
CA MET A 74 14.85 -32.64 -56.51
C MET A 74 14.64 -33.61 -55.34
N GLN A 75 13.67 -34.48 -55.59
CA GLN A 75 13.38 -35.78 -54.99
C GLN A 75 14.48 -36.82 -55.25
N PRO A 76 14.83 -37.68 -54.26
CA PRO A 76 15.33 -39.03 -54.51
C PRO A 76 14.23 -40.09 -54.28
N ALA A 77 14.29 -41.16 -55.07
CA ALA A 77 13.33 -42.28 -55.17
C ALA A 77 13.38 -43.27 -53.97
N PRO A 78 12.44 -44.23 -53.85
CA PRO A 78 11.93 -44.73 -52.56
C PRO A 78 12.74 -45.91 -51.99
N SER A 79 12.79 -46.01 -50.65
CA SER A 79 13.24 -47.23 -49.95
C SER A 79 12.47 -47.41 -48.65
N ALA A 80 11.59 -48.42 -48.63
CA ALA A 80 11.08 -49.26 -47.52
C ALA A 80 10.56 -48.62 -46.20
N PRO A 81 9.58 -49.23 -45.49
CA PRO A 81 8.93 -48.61 -44.34
C PRO A 81 9.81 -48.73 -43.09
N SER A 82 10.30 -47.61 -42.57
CA SER A 82 10.87 -47.57 -41.23
C SER A 82 9.77 -47.25 -40.23
N ALA A 83 9.61 -48.14 -39.25
CA ALA A 83 8.68 -48.08 -38.13
C ALA A 83 8.69 -46.71 -37.41
N PRO A 84 7.60 -46.33 -36.71
CA PRO A 84 7.56 -45.05 -36.01
C PRO A 84 8.64 -45.02 -34.91
N VAL A 85 9.54 -44.04 -35.02
CA VAL A 85 10.44 -43.68 -33.94
C VAL A 85 9.59 -43.16 -32.80
N VAL A 86 9.59 -43.86 -31.66
CA VAL A 86 9.00 -43.37 -30.41
C VAL A 86 9.84 -42.17 -29.99
N GLN A 87 9.28 -40.97 -30.11
CA GLN A 87 9.93 -39.75 -29.67
C GLN A 87 9.97 -39.77 -28.15
N GLN A 88 11.15 -40.02 -27.59
CA GLN A 88 11.38 -40.01 -26.16
C GLN A 88 11.32 -38.54 -25.70
N ALA A 89 10.39 -38.24 -24.79
CA ALA A 89 10.30 -36.91 -24.17
C ALA A 89 11.64 -36.59 -23.47
N PRO A 90 12.11 -35.32 -23.51
CA PRO A 90 13.27 -34.91 -22.73
C PRO A 90 13.06 -35.24 -21.25
N PRO A 91 14.11 -35.70 -20.52
CA PRO A 91 13.98 -35.93 -19.09
C PRO A 91 13.65 -34.62 -18.39
N SER A 92 12.64 -34.64 -17.51
CA SER A 92 12.29 -33.53 -16.64
C SER A 92 13.52 -33.10 -15.82
N PRO A 93 13.75 -31.79 -15.62
CA PRO A 93 14.78 -31.34 -14.70
C PRO A 93 14.50 -31.87 -13.28
N PRO A 94 15.54 -32.08 -12.46
CA PRO A 94 15.37 -32.53 -11.09
C PRO A 94 14.51 -31.51 -10.30
N PRO A 95 13.74 -31.96 -9.30
CA PRO A 95 12.99 -31.04 -8.46
C PRO A 95 13.96 -30.08 -7.79
N MET A 96 13.72 -28.79 -7.96
CA MET A 96 14.41 -27.77 -7.17
C MET A 96 13.98 -28.00 -5.72
N ILE A 97 14.92 -28.37 -4.85
CA ILE A 97 14.67 -28.34 -3.42
C ILE A 97 14.54 -26.85 -3.07
N GLN A 98 13.31 -26.39 -2.89
CA GLN A 98 13.03 -25.06 -2.37
C GLN A 98 13.55 -25.03 -0.94
N GLU A 99 14.69 -24.38 -0.72
CA GLU A 99 15.13 -24.08 0.64
C GLU A 99 14.01 -23.27 1.31
N LYS A 100 13.56 -23.77 2.45
CA LYS A 100 12.66 -23.05 3.35
C LYS A 100 13.32 -21.69 3.63
N PRO A 101 12.65 -20.55 3.39
CA PRO A 101 13.16 -19.25 3.79
C PRO A 101 13.61 -19.30 5.25
N PRO A 102 14.67 -18.56 5.65
CA PRO A 102 15.08 -18.52 7.03
C PRO A 102 13.86 -18.18 7.90
N ALA A 103 13.64 -18.97 8.95
CA ALA A 103 12.59 -18.68 9.90
C ALA A 103 12.85 -17.28 10.45
N TYR A 104 11.89 -16.38 10.24
CA TYR A 104 11.96 -15.02 10.72
C TYR A 104 12.20 -15.01 12.24
N VAL A 105 13.27 -14.34 12.69
CA VAL A 105 13.55 -14.12 14.11
C VAL A 105 13.11 -12.71 14.46
N PRO A 106 12.02 -12.53 15.24
CA PRO A 106 11.60 -11.20 15.65
C PRO A 106 12.69 -10.56 16.52
N MET A 107 13.35 -9.53 15.99
CA MET A 107 14.13 -8.61 16.80
C MET A 107 13.15 -7.75 17.60
N LYS A 108 12.86 -8.17 18.83
CA LYS A 108 12.19 -7.34 19.83
C LYS A 108 13.19 -6.28 20.30
N SER A 109 13.13 -5.06 19.75
CA SER A 109 13.83 -3.89 20.30
C SER A 109 13.23 -3.55 21.66
N THR A 110 14.02 -3.57 22.73
CA THR A 110 13.54 -3.25 24.09
C THR A 110 13.39 -1.74 24.25
N PRO A 111 12.19 -1.18 24.42
CA PRO A 111 12.02 0.27 24.56
C PRO A 111 12.57 0.74 25.91
N SER A 112 13.13 1.95 25.96
CA SER A 112 13.69 2.53 27.20
C SER A 112 12.68 3.39 27.99
N TYR A 113 11.38 3.23 27.74
CA TYR A 113 10.32 4.04 28.36
C TYR A 113 9.29 3.16 29.09
N ALA A 114 8.52 3.75 30.02
CA ALA A 114 7.47 3.03 30.74
C ALA A 114 6.21 2.90 29.86
N PRO A 115 5.69 1.69 29.62
CA PRO A 115 4.56 1.49 28.72
C PRO A 115 3.29 2.15 29.29
N SER A 116 2.59 2.91 28.45
CA SER A 116 1.24 3.39 28.73
C SER A 116 0.22 2.29 28.39
N SER A 117 -1.03 2.41 28.87
CA SER A 117 -2.06 1.37 28.61
C SER A 117 -2.40 1.20 27.13
N ASN A 118 -2.10 2.21 26.31
CA ASN A 118 -2.28 2.17 24.86
C ASN A 118 -0.99 1.79 24.09
N ASP A 119 0.13 1.53 24.77
CA ASP A 119 1.40 1.11 24.14
C ASP A 119 1.42 -0.41 23.93
N LEU A 120 1.60 -0.83 22.68
CA LEU A 120 1.46 -2.21 22.25
C LEU A 120 2.75 -2.82 21.67
N ILE A 121 3.87 -2.08 21.65
CA ILE A 121 5.11 -2.54 21.04
C ILE A 121 5.63 -3.86 21.64
N ASP A 122 5.43 -4.06 22.94
CA ASP A 122 5.81 -5.30 23.63
C ASP A 122 4.65 -6.31 23.77
N GLN A 123 3.43 -5.94 23.37
CA GLN A 123 2.21 -6.74 23.53
C GLN A 123 1.83 -7.50 22.27
N LEU A 124 2.13 -6.94 21.09
CA LEU A 124 1.85 -7.59 19.80
C LEU A 124 3.08 -8.33 19.27
N ASP A 125 2.80 -9.32 18.40
CA ASP A 125 3.82 -9.96 17.59
C ASP A 125 4.01 -9.12 16.32
N TRP A 126 5.23 -8.67 16.09
CA TRP A 126 5.57 -7.86 14.93
C TRP A 126 7.00 -8.11 14.48
N SER A 127 7.28 -7.63 13.28
CA SER A 127 8.43 -8.03 12.49
C SER A 127 8.70 -7.02 11.39
N ILE A 128 9.94 -6.58 11.16
CA ILE A 128 10.28 -5.74 10.01
C ILE A 128 11.53 -6.30 9.32
N SER A 129 11.48 -6.45 8.00
CA SER A 129 12.59 -7.05 7.24
C SER A 129 13.81 -6.12 7.15
N GLU A 130 13.59 -4.82 7.00
CA GLU A 130 14.61 -3.77 6.85
C GLU A 130 14.20 -2.55 7.67
N GLY A 131 14.98 -2.22 8.71
CA GLY A 131 14.69 -1.08 9.58
C GLY A 131 14.41 -1.46 11.03
N ASP A 132 13.60 -0.64 11.71
CA ASP A 132 13.19 -0.85 13.10
C ASP A 132 11.79 -0.27 13.36
N VAL A 133 11.10 -0.79 14.39
CA VAL A 133 9.86 -0.21 14.93
C VAL A 133 10.19 0.49 16.24
N VAL A 134 9.94 1.79 16.31
CA VAL A 134 10.37 2.62 17.46
C VAL A 134 9.23 3.00 18.41
N ALA A 135 7.98 2.89 17.97
CA ALA A 135 6.80 3.02 18.81
C ALA A 135 5.60 2.31 18.16
N MET A 136 4.70 1.77 18.98
CA MET A 136 3.45 1.17 18.52
C MET A 136 2.37 1.42 19.55
N TYR A 137 1.31 2.15 19.20
CA TYR A 137 0.26 2.51 20.15
C TYR A 137 -1.12 2.64 19.51
N LEU A 138 -2.16 2.45 20.32
CA LEU A 138 -3.55 2.65 19.89
C LEU A 138 -3.93 4.13 19.90
N ASP A 139 -4.58 4.59 18.84
CA ASP A 139 -5.31 5.84 18.77
C ASP A 139 -6.83 5.57 18.84
N LYS A 140 -7.45 6.01 19.94
CA LYS A 140 -8.88 5.86 20.17
C LYS A 140 -9.74 6.78 19.31
N GLY A 141 -9.22 7.94 18.90
CA GLY A 141 -9.95 8.88 18.05
C GLY A 141 -10.25 8.29 16.68
N ASP A 142 -9.25 7.62 16.11
CA ASP A 142 -9.29 7.10 14.75
C ASP A 142 -9.53 5.57 14.68
N SER A 143 -9.69 4.91 15.84
CA SER A 143 -9.80 3.45 15.95
C SER A 143 -8.67 2.72 15.22
N SER A 144 -7.45 3.20 15.45
CA SER A 144 -6.26 2.76 14.72
C SER A 144 -5.13 2.31 15.64
N LEU A 145 -4.25 1.47 15.08
CA LEU A 145 -2.92 1.19 15.62
C LEU A 145 -1.91 2.00 14.82
N VAL A 146 -1.17 2.88 15.49
CA VAL A 146 -0.10 3.68 14.91
C VAL A 146 1.22 3.01 15.19
N VAL A 147 2.00 2.75 14.15
CA VAL A 147 3.34 2.15 14.20
C VAL A 147 4.33 3.16 13.63
N HIS A 148 5.28 3.60 14.44
CA HIS A 148 6.40 4.42 13.98
C HIS A 148 7.58 3.54 13.60
N THR A 149 8.12 3.79 12.42
CA THR A 149 9.19 2.98 11.83
C THR A 149 10.40 3.84 11.47
N ILE A 150 11.54 3.17 11.33
CA ILE A 150 12.72 3.69 10.65
C ILE A 150 13.03 2.70 9.53
N ALA A 151 12.56 2.97 8.30
CA ALA A 151 12.76 2.09 7.15
C ALA A 151 13.79 2.68 6.16
N PRO A 152 15.10 2.39 6.28
CA PRO A 152 16.12 2.99 5.39
C PRO A 152 16.08 2.44 3.96
N ASN A 153 15.51 1.25 3.77
CA ASN A 153 15.34 0.56 2.50
C ASN A 153 13.89 0.08 2.37
N ASP A 154 13.51 -0.35 1.18
CA ASP A 154 12.25 -1.06 0.97
C ASP A 154 12.25 -2.35 1.81
N GLY A 155 11.12 -2.65 2.45
CA GLY A 155 10.97 -3.81 3.32
C GLY A 155 9.51 -4.21 3.50
N GLU A 156 9.26 -5.14 4.42
CA GLU A 156 7.92 -5.60 4.80
C GLU A 156 7.78 -5.53 6.32
N LEU A 157 6.68 -4.98 6.79
CA LEU A 157 6.25 -4.99 8.19
C LEU A 157 5.15 -6.05 8.37
N PHE A 158 5.44 -7.05 9.20
CA PHE A 158 4.42 -7.94 9.73
C PHE A 158 3.91 -7.44 11.08
N VAL A 159 2.59 -7.46 11.27
CA VAL A 159 1.91 -7.22 12.54
C VAL A 159 0.81 -8.25 12.73
N GLY A 160 0.92 -9.06 13.78
CA GLY A 160 -0.15 -9.94 14.27
C GLY A 160 -1.05 -9.18 15.23
N LEU A 161 -2.22 -8.74 14.75
CA LEU A 161 -3.20 -8.01 15.55
C LEU A 161 -3.88 -8.91 16.59
N ASN A 162 -4.43 -8.29 17.62
CA ASN A 162 -5.24 -8.97 18.63
C ASN A 162 -6.56 -8.22 18.85
N ALA A 163 -7.68 -8.95 18.72
CA ALA A 163 -9.04 -8.45 18.85
C ALA A 163 -9.37 -7.85 20.23
N ASP A 164 -8.58 -8.19 21.26
CA ASP A 164 -8.66 -7.58 22.60
C ASP A 164 -8.16 -6.13 22.62
N TYR A 165 -7.49 -5.66 21.56
CA TYR A 165 -6.92 -4.31 21.44
C TYR A 165 -7.47 -3.55 20.24
N ILE A 166 -7.57 -4.19 19.08
CA ILE A 166 -8.03 -3.58 17.83
C ILE A 166 -8.74 -4.63 16.97
N GLY A 167 -9.79 -4.23 16.28
CA GLY A 167 -10.48 -5.13 15.36
C GLY A 167 -11.36 -4.39 14.36
N SER A 168 -11.94 -5.16 13.45
CA SER A 168 -12.87 -4.68 12.44
C SER A 168 -14.11 -5.56 12.39
N ASP A 169 -15.27 -4.95 12.21
CA ASP A 169 -16.56 -5.64 12.19
C ASP A 169 -16.73 -6.55 10.97
N ASP A 170 -16.13 -6.17 9.84
CA ASP A 170 -16.12 -6.98 8.61
C ASP A 170 -14.82 -7.79 8.42
N GLY A 171 -13.91 -7.67 9.37
CA GLY A 171 -12.62 -8.34 9.36
C GLY A 171 -11.59 -7.71 8.42
N THR A 172 -11.86 -6.55 7.80
CA THR A 172 -10.92 -5.83 6.93
C THR A 172 -10.29 -4.65 7.64
N PHE A 173 -9.05 -4.32 7.30
CA PHE A 173 -8.36 -3.15 7.84
C PHE A 173 -7.98 -2.20 6.71
N PHE A 174 -7.99 -0.91 7.01
CA PHE A 174 -7.51 0.11 6.11
C PHE A 174 -6.09 0.53 6.51
N ILE A 175 -5.17 0.54 5.57
CA ILE A 175 -3.74 0.77 5.84
C ILE A 175 -3.34 2.12 5.25
N LEU A 176 -2.71 2.95 6.08
CA LEU A 176 -2.01 4.15 5.64
C LEU A 176 -0.52 3.98 5.88
N VAL A 177 0.29 4.30 4.88
CA VAL A 177 1.73 4.49 5.02
C VAL A 177 2.02 5.97 4.76
N ASP A 178 2.62 6.64 5.74
CA ASP A 178 2.88 8.09 5.73
C ASP A 178 1.65 8.93 5.38
N ASN A 179 0.51 8.59 5.99
CA ASN A 179 -0.80 9.22 5.78
C ASN A 179 -1.40 9.07 4.36
N GLN A 180 -0.83 8.20 3.52
CA GLN A 180 -1.34 7.89 2.20
C GLN A 180 -1.92 6.46 2.19
N GLU A 181 -3.05 6.27 1.51
CA GLU A 181 -3.64 4.95 1.33
C GLU A 181 -2.64 4.00 0.69
N HIS A 182 -2.54 2.81 1.29
CA HIS A 182 -1.55 1.82 0.92
C HIS A 182 -2.26 0.49 0.61
N GLU A 183 -2.20 0.09 -0.67
CA GLU A 183 -2.87 -1.13 -1.18
C GLU A 183 -1.92 -2.34 -1.24
N ASP A 184 -0.61 -2.12 -1.09
CA ASP A 184 0.42 -3.17 -1.22
C ASP A 184 0.61 -3.90 0.13
N TYR A 185 -0.41 -4.66 0.54
CA TYR A 185 -0.33 -5.51 1.74
C TYR A 185 -1.09 -6.84 1.55
N GLU A 186 -0.64 -7.87 2.24
CA GLU A 186 -1.34 -9.14 2.37
C GLU A 186 -1.99 -9.25 3.75
N GLN A 187 -3.21 -9.77 3.79
CA GLN A 187 -3.95 -10.03 5.02
C GLN A 187 -4.33 -11.51 5.14
N ALA A 188 -4.03 -12.09 6.30
CA ALA A 188 -4.45 -13.43 6.70
C ALA A 188 -5.18 -13.37 8.04
N GLY A 189 -6.46 -12.99 8.02
CA GLY A 189 -7.24 -12.79 9.25
C GLY A 189 -6.76 -11.57 10.02
N MET A 190 -6.16 -11.77 11.20
CA MET A 190 -5.59 -10.69 12.04
C MET A 190 -4.10 -10.45 11.77
N ASP A 191 -3.48 -11.24 10.88
CA ASP A 191 -2.10 -11.09 10.49
C ASP A 191 -2.00 -10.19 9.25
N LEU A 192 -1.21 -9.12 9.34
CA LEU A 192 -0.95 -8.18 8.26
C LEU A 192 0.52 -8.22 7.84
N TYR A 193 0.78 -8.23 6.54
CA TYR A 193 2.10 -8.15 5.90
C TYR A 193 2.08 -6.94 4.98
N ILE A 194 2.74 -5.85 5.38
CA ILE A 194 2.59 -4.51 4.78
C ILE A 194 3.91 -4.14 4.11
N ASP A 195 3.91 -3.90 2.80
CA ASP A 195 5.11 -3.43 2.11
C ASP A 195 5.44 -1.99 2.56
N LEU A 196 6.68 -1.76 2.96
CA LEU A 196 7.17 -0.45 3.36
C LEU A 196 8.14 0.09 2.32
N PRO A 197 7.83 1.21 1.66
CA PRO A 197 8.81 1.89 0.82
C PRO A 197 9.94 2.47 1.67
N ALA A 198 11.13 2.59 1.08
CA ALA A 198 12.27 3.25 1.71
C ALA A 198 11.89 4.68 2.13
N GLY A 199 12.17 4.99 3.40
CA GLY A 199 11.82 6.25 4.03
C GLY A 199 10.46 6.28 4.72
N ALA A 200 9.70 5.18 4.74
CA ALA A 200 8.48 5.10 5.52
C ALA A 200 8.76 5.38 7.01
N GLU A 201 7.97 6.27 7.61
CA GLU A 201 8.12 6.70 9.01
C GLU A 201 6.91 6.31 9.86
N LYS A 202 5.73 6.15 9.24
CA LYS A 202 4.49 5.83 9.94
C LYS A 202 3.63 4.84 9.15
N VAL A 203 3.20 3.79 9.83
CA VAL A 203 2.10 2.92 9.38
C VAL A 203 0.93 3.13 10.32
N GLU A 204 -0.27 3.23 9.77
CA GLU A 204 -1.50 3.35 10.55
C GLU A 204 -2.51 2.31 10.05
N ILE A 205 -2.90 1.42 10.95
CA ILE A 205 -3.80 0.30 10.69
C ILE A 205 -5.15 0.66 11.31
N ILE A 206 -6.14 0.96 10.48
CA ILE A 206 -7.45 1.46 10.89
C ILE A 206 -8.46 0.31 10.88
N GLY A 207 -9.11 0.10 12.01
CA GLY A 207 -10.20 -0.86 12.18
C GLY A 207 -11.55 -0.20 12.40
N SER A 208 -12.49 -0.96 12.96
CA SER A 208 -13.79 -0.45 13.41
C SER A 208 -13.76 0.00 14.88
N TYR A 209 -12.84 -0.54 15.68
CA TYR A 209 -12.74 -0.23 17.11
C TYR A 209 -11.34 -0.46 17.68
N VAL A 210 -11.08 0.19 18.82
CA VAL A 210 -9.94 -0.12 19.71
C VAL A 210 -10.40 -0.21 21.17
N ILE A 211 -9.64 -0.96 21.98
CA ILE A 211 -9.88 -1.22 23.40
C ILE A 211 -8.62 -0.83 24.19
N LEU A 212 -8.79 -0.05 25.26
CA LEU A 212 -7.72 0.51 26.12
C LEU A 212 -7.80 0.05 27.57
#